data_AF-A0A7X9DHP6-F1
#
_entry.id   AF-A0A7X9DHP6-F1
#
_cell.length_a   1.000
_cell.length_b   1.000
_cell.length_c   1.000
_cell.angle_alpha   90.00
_cell.angle_beta   90.00
_cell.angle_gamma   90.00
#
_symmetry.space_group_name_H-M   'P 1'
#
loop_
_entity.id
_entity.type
_entity.pdbx_description
1 polymer ?
#
loop_
_entity_poly.entity_id
_entity_poly.type
_entity_poly.pdbx_seq_one_letter_code
_entity_poly.pdbx_strand_id
1 'polypeptide(L)'
;MNDLLYKSFMTVVLSTWNHVVHKPYHVAAFMAVWYYIELLYMMNIAIFFYPPMLISLIGIILGIGLSIHILKLYIGNTINVTIHVFVMDVHIAYSAGLTIAAVLSGATWYAELIIILRDIIAVIELLLVYTMTKEE
;
A
#
# COMPACT_ATOMS: atom_id res chain seq x y z
N MET A 1 -14.93 -25.47 21.20
CA MET A 1 -14.37 -25.12 19.89
C MET A 1 -14.02 -23.63 19.93
N ASN A 2 -12.88 -23.24 20.52
CA ASN A 2 -12.46 -21.82 20.54
C ASN A 2 -10.99 -21.64 20.95
N ASP A 3 -10.48 -22.45 21.89
CA ASP A 3 -9.15 -22.20 22.46
C ASP A 3 -7.97 -22.62 21.56
N LEU A 4 -8.13 -23.74 20.82
CA LEU A 4 -7.15 -24.20 19.83
C LEU A 4 -7.08 -23.29 18.59
N LEU A 5 -8.23 -22.81 18.11
CA LEU A 5 -8.32 -21.85 17.01
C LEU A 5 -7.70 -20.50 17.41
N TYR A 6 -8.00 -20.02 18.61
CA TYR A 6 -7.42 -18.79 19.16
C TYR A 6 -5.90 -18.89 19.32
N LYS A 7 -5.38 -19.99 19.90
CA LYS A 7 -3.92 -20.19 20.03
C LYS A 7 -3.23 -20.30 18.68
N SER A 8 -3.82 -21.00 17.72
CA SER A 8 -3.29 -21.09 16.36
C SER A 8 -3.24 -19.73 15.68
N PHE A 9 -4.34 -18.96 15.75
CA PHE A 9 -4.41 -17.60 15.23
C PHE A 9 -3.36 -16.69 15.88
N MET A 10 -3.27 -16.67 17.21
CA MET A 10 -2.30 -15.84 17.93
C MET A 10 -0.86 -16.21 17.60
N THR A 11 -0.57 -17.50 17.38
CA THR A 11 0.77 -17.96 16.98
C THR A 11 1.13 -17.46 15.58
N VAL A 12 0.18 -17.50 14.63
CA VAL A 12 0.37 -16.94 13.28
C VAL A 12 0.58 -15.44 13.36
N VAL A 13 -0.24 -14.71 14.12
CA VAL A 13 -0.12 -13.26 14.29
C VAL A 13 1.24 -12.88 14.88
N LEU A 14 1.68 -13.56 15.95
CA LEU A 14 3.00 -13.32 16.55
C LEU A 14 4.15 -13.64 15.61
N SER A 15 4.05 -14.73 14.84
CA SER A 15 5.06 -15.09 13.85
C SER A 15 5.18 -14.04 12.75
N THR A 16 4.05 -13.59 12.20
CA THR A 16 4.00 -12.54 11.18
C THR A 16 4.53 -11.22 11.74
N TRP A 17 4.11 -10.85 12.96
CA TRP A 17 4.59 -9.65 13.64
C TRP A 17 6.11 -9.67 13.84
N ASN A 18 6.67 -10.80 14.28
CA ASN A 18 8.12 -10.95 14.40
C ASN A 18 8.81 -10.77 13.05
N HIS A 19 8.23 -11.25 11.95
CA HIS A 19 8.81 -11.06 10.62
C HIS A 19 8.82 -9.59 10.20
N VAL A 20 7.72 -8.87 10.44
CA VAL A 20 7.59 -7.42 10.18
C VAL A 20 8.64 -6.64 10.96
N VAL A 21 8.81 -6.95 12.26
CA VAL A 21 9.78 -6.25 13.12
C VAL A 21 11.23 -6.53 12.71
N HIS A 22 11.57 -7.76 12.31
CA HIS A 22 12.97 -8.11 12.00
C HIS A 22 13.40 -7.68 10.59
N LYS A 23 12.47 -7.61 9.62
CA LYS A 23 12.76 -7.23 8.23
C LYS A 23 11.65 -6.34 7.65
N PRO A 24 11.45 -5.13 8.19
CA PRO A 24 10.35 -4.26 7.79
C PRO A 24 10.44 -3.89 6.29
N TYR A 25 11.65 -3.76 5.75
CA TYR A 25 11.90 -3.42 4.35
C TYR A 25 11.39 -4.48 3.35
N HIS A 26 11.43 -5.76 3.73
CA HIS A 26 10.92 -6.82 2.86
C HIS A 26 9.40 -6.79 2.78
N VAL A 27 8.75 -6.53 3.92
CA VAL A 27 7.29 -6.41 3.98
C VAL A 27 6.84 -5.14 3.26
N ALA A 28 7.55 -4.03 3.46
CA ALA A 28 7.33 -2.79 2.72
C ALA A 28 7.48 -2.99 1.20
N ALA A 29 8.51 -3.71 0.74
CA ALA A 29 8.67 -4.04 -0.68
C ALA A 29 7.54 -4.92 -1.23
N PHE A 30 7.00 -5.84 -0.43
CA PHE A 30 5.81 -6.60 -0.82
C PHE A 30 4.56 -5.71 -0.90
N MET A 31 4.35 -4.83 0.08
CA MET A 31 3.25 -3.87 0.07
C MET A 31 3.35 -2.89 -1.10
N ALA A 32 4.56 -2.49 -1.47
CA ALA A 32 4.84 -1.61 -2.60
C ALA A 32 4.30 -2.15 -3.94
N VAL A 33 4.09 -3.46 -4.08
CA VAL A 33 3.45 -4.05 -5.27
C VAL A 33 2.00 -3.58 -5.44
N TRP A 34 1.29 -3.31 -4.35
CA TRP A 34 -0.10 -2.82 -4.40
C TRP A 34 -0.21 -1.44 -5.07
N TYR A 35 0.87 -0.64 -5.07
CA TYR A 35 0.89 0.66 -5.74
C TYR A 35 0.77 0.56 -7.26
N TYR A 36 0.89 -0.63 -7.87
CA TYR A 36 0.49 -0.81 -9.27
C TYR A 36 -1.01 -0.58 -9.48
N ILE A 37 -1.85 -0.95 -8.51
CA ILE A 37 -3.29 -0.70 -8.58
C ILE A 37 -3.56 0.80 -8.51
N GLU A 38 -2.85 1.51 -7.63
CA GLU A 38 -2.93 2.98 -7.53
C GLU A 38 -2.52 3.65 -8.83
N LEU A 39 -1.46 3.15 -9.47
CA LEU A 39 -0.98 3.65 -10.75
C LEU A 39 -2.05 3.45 -11.84
N LEU A 40 -2.69 2.28 -11.91
CA LEU A 40 -3.80 2.02 -12.82
C LEU A 40 -5.01 2.93 -12.54
N TYR A 41 -5.31 3.21 -11.26
CA TYR A 41 -6.39 4.10 -10.87
C TYR A 41 -6.12 5.53 -11.34
N MET A 42 -4.91 6.03 -11.13
CA MET A 42 -4.47 7.35 -11.62
C MET A 42 -4.48 7.42 -13.15
N MET A 43 -4.08 6.35 -13.85
CA MET A 43 -4.19 6.27 -15.31
C MET A 43 -5.65 6.35 -15.77
N ASN A 44 -6.57 5.69 -15.06
CA ASN A 44 -8.00 5.73 -15.39
C ASN A 44 -8.56 7.15 -15.24
N ILE A 45 -8.22 7.85 -14.16
CA ILE A 45 -8.58 9.27 -13.98
C ILE A 45 -7.96 10.13 -15.09
N ALA A 46 -6.69 9.88 -15.45
CA ALA A 46 -5.98 10.67 -16.45
C ALA A 46 -6.60 10.60 -17.85
N ILE A 47 -7.33 9.53 -18.19
CA ILE A 47 -8.03 9.36 -19.48
C ILE A 47 -9.00 10.52 -19.76
N PHE A 48 -9.57 11.13 -18.72
CA PHE A 48 -10.49 12.25 -18.86
C PHE A 48 -9.79 13.58 -19.19
N PHE A 49 -8.47 13.68 -19.02
CA PHE A 49 -7.71 14.93 -19.16
C PHE A 49 -6.65 14.90 -20.27
N TYR A 50 -6.13 13.72 -20.60
CA TYR A 50 -4.95 13.58 -21.47
C TYR A 50 -5.16 12.57 -22.61
N PRO A 51 -4.42 12.71 -23.72
CA PRO A 51 -4.46 11.73 -24.81
C PRO A 51 -4.00 10.33 -24.35
N PRO A 52 -4.63 9.24 -24.83
CA PRO A 52 -4.28 7.88 -24.40
C PRO A 52 -2.81 7.50 -24.61
N MET A 53 -2.19 8.02 -25.67
CA MET A 53 -0.78 7.75 -25.96
C MET A 53 0.16 8.34 -24.90
N LEU A 54 -0.15 9.54 -24.40
CA LEU A 54 0.62 10.18 -23.32
C LEU A 54 0.47 9.40 -22.01
N ILE A 55 -0.76 8.99 -21.68
CA ILE A 55 -1.05 8.22 -20.47
C ILE A 55 -0.33 6.88 -20.48
N SER A 56 -0.35 6.17 -21.62
CA SER A 56 0.36 4.90 -21.79
C SER A 56 1.87 5.07 -21.61
N LEU A 57 2.46 6.08 -22.22
CA LEU A 57 3.90 6.37 -22.08
C LEU A 57 4.29 6.65 -20.62
N ILE A 58 3.54 7.51 -19.94
CA ILE A 58 3.76 7.83 -18.52
C ILE A 58 3.55 6.58 -17.65
N GLY A 59 2.52 5.79 -17.93
CA GLY A 59 2.24 4.54 -17.21
C GLY A 59 3.39 3.54 -17.30
N ILE A 60 4.00 3.40 -18.49
CA ILE A 60 5.18 2.54 -18.68
C ILE A 60 6.37 3.07 -17.87
N ILE A 61 6.66 4.37 -17.95
CA ILE A 61 7.78 5.00 -17.24
C ILE A 61 7.61 4.84 -15.73
N LEU A 62 6.44 5.17 -15.20
CA LEU A 62 6.13 5.03 -13.77
C LEU A 62 6.13 3.57 -13.35
N GLY A 63 5.63 2.65 -14.18
CA GLY A 63 5.61 1.21 -13.88
C GLY A 63 7.01 0.62 -13.75
N ILE A 64 7.93 1.01 -14.65
CA ILE A 64 9.35 0.63 -14.55
C ILE A 64 9.99 1.29 -13.33
N GLY A 65 9.72 2.57 -13.09
CA GLY A 65 10.19 3.30 -11.91
C GLY A 65 9.78 2.61 -10.60
N LEU A 66 8.53 2.19 -10.50
CA LEU A 66 8.00 1.45 -9.35
C LEU A 66 8.68 0.09 -9.19
N SER A 67 8.91 -0.67 -10.27
CA SER A 67 9.66 -1.93 -10.21
C SER A 67 11.07 -1.73 -9.63
N ILE A 68 11.78 -0.71 -10.10
CA ILE A 68 13.13 -0.38 -9.62
C ILE A 68 13.08 0.04 -8.15
N HIS A 69 12.07 0.84 -7.77
CA HIS A 69 11.86 1.26 -6.39
C HIS A 69 11.63 0.07 -5.46
N ILE A 70 10.75 -0.87 -5.83
CA ILE A 70 10.49 -2.11 -5.07
C ILE A 70 11.78 -2.90 -4.84
N LEU A 71 12.59 -3.08 -5.89
CA LEU A 71 13.87 -3.80 -5.79
C LEU A 71 14.85 -3.10 -4.84
N LYS A 72 14.98 -1.77 -4.95
CA LYS A 72 15.87 -0.98 -4.09
C LYS A 72 15.38 -0.94 -2.64
N LEU A 73 14.07 -0.93 -2.44
CA LEU A 73 13.44 -1.01 -1.12
C LEU A 73 13.72 -2.37 -0.47
N TYR A 74 13.62 -3.47 -1.24
CA TYR A 74 13.94 -4.81 -0.76
C TYR A 74 15.40 -4.96 -0.30
N ILE A 75 16.34 -4.30 -0.99
CA ILE A 75 17.78 -4.29 -0.63
C ILE A 75 18.05 -3.39 0.59
N GLY A 76 17.07 -2.62 1.07
CA GLY A 76 17.21 -1.74 2.22
C GLY A 76 17.91 -0.41 1.91
N ASN A 77 17.79 0.10 0.69
CA ASN A 77 18.36 1.40 0.34
C ASN A 77 17.65 2.54 1.10
N THR A 78 18.39 3.28 1.92
CA THR A 78 17.87 4.32 2.82
C THR A 78 17.02 5.38 2.11
N ILE A 79 17.44 5.86 0.94
CA ILE A 79 16.67 6.85 0.16
C ILE A 79 15.31 6.28 -0.25
N ASN A 80 15.27 5.04 -0.71
CA ASN A 80 14.02 4.41 -1.14
C ASN A 80 13.13 4.11 0.06
N VAL A 81 13.71 3.76 1.21
CA VAL A 81 12.97 3.63 2.47
C VAL A 81 12.28 4.94 2.84
N THR A 82 13.01 6.07 2.84
CA THR A 82 12.44 7.39 3.17
C THR A 82 11.34 7.79 2.18
N ILE A 83 11.57 7.62 0.88
CA ILE A 83 10.55 7.89 -0.15
C ILE A 83 9.32 7.02 0.09
N HIS A 84 9.52 5.75 0.43
CA HIS A 84 8.41 4.82 0.61
C HIS A 84 7.57 5.14 1.85
N VAL A 85 8.20 5.53 2.96
CA VAL A 85 7.49 6.01 4.17
C VAL A 85 6.64 7.23 3.84
N PHE A 86 7.17 8.19 3.06
CA PHE A 86 6.40 9.34 2.60
C PHE A 86 5.20 8.93 1.73
N VAL A 87 5.40 7.99 0.81
CA VAL A 87 4.33 7.47 -0.06
C VAL A 87 3.24 6.77 0.76
N MET A 88 3.60 6.01 1.79
CA MET A 88 2.65 5.41 2.73
C MET A 88 1.82 6.46 3.46
N ASP A 89 2.43 7.53 3.98
CA ASP A 89 1.70 8.61 4.66
C ASP A 89 0.66 9.27 3.73
N VAL A 90 1.05 9.51 2.47
CA VAL A 90 0.14 10.04 1.45
C VAL A 90 -0.99 9.06 1.16
N HIS A 91 -0.69 7.76 1.03
CA HIS A 91 -1.69 6.75 0.76
C HIS A 91 -2.69 6.59 1.92
N ILE A 92 -2.23 6.63 3.17
CA ILE A 92 -3.08 6.60 4.36
C ILE A 92 -4.02 7.80 4.39
N ALA A 93 -3.50 9.01 4.19
CA ALA A 93 -4.31 10.23 4.16
C ALA A 93 -5.34 10.21 3.03
N TYR A 94 -4.93 9.76 1.84
CA TYR A 94 -5.81 9.66 0.68
C TYR A 94 -6.91 8.61 0.88
N SER A 95 -6.58 7.45 1.44
CA SER A 95 -7.54 6.37 1.70
C SER A 95 -8.60 6.80 2.72
N ALA A 96 -8.19 7.47 3.80
CA ALA A 96 -9.13 8.03 4.78
C ALA A 96 -10.12 9.02 4.14
N GLY A 97 -9.63 9.89 3.25
CA GLY A 97 -10.48 10.83 2.51
C GLY A 97 -11.48 10.13 1.59
N LEU A 98 -11.03 9.11 0.86
CA LEU A 98 -11.89 8.29 -0.02
C LEU A 98 -12.98 7.56 0.75
N THR A 99 -12.65 6.98 1.92
CA THR A 99 -13.61 6.26 2.75
C THR A 99 -14.72 7.17 3.24
N ILE A 100 -14.38 8.39 3.70
CA ILE A 100 -15.39 9.40 4.08
C ILE A 100 -16.26 9.76 2.87
N ALA A 101 -15.67 9.99 1.71
CA ALA A 101 -16.41 10.35 0.50
C ALA A 101 -17.37 9.23 0.04
N ALA A 102 -16.98 7.97 0.15
CA ALA A 102 -17.82 6.83 -0.22
C ALA A 102 -19.02 6.65 0.71
N VAL A 103 -18.81 6.82 2.02
CA VAL A 103 -19.89 6.77 3.01
C VAL A 103 -20.93 7.88 2.76
N LEU A 104 -20.48 9.07 2.35
CA LEU A 104 -21.38 10.20 2.09
C LEU A 104 -22.10 10.14 0.74
N SER A 105 -21.48 9.54 -0.28
CA SER A 105 -21.99 9.54 -1.65
C SER A 105 -22.89 8.35 -2.00
N GLY A 106 -22.98 7.34 -1.12
CA GLY A 106 -23.73 6.12 -1.40
C GLY A 106 -23.10 5.34 -2.56
N ALA A 107 -21.81 5.05 -2.42
CA ALA A 107 -21.02 4.36 -3.45
C ALA A 107 -21.62 3.00 -3.84
N THR A 108 -21.31 2.54 -5.04
CA THR A 108 -21.73 1.21 -5.50
C THR A 108 -20.96 0.12 -4.74
N TRP A 109 -21.58 -1.06 -4.59
CA TRP A 109 -21.00 -2.17 -3.82
C TRP A 109 -19.58 -2.58 -4.29
N TYR A 110 -19.30 -2.47 -5.59
CA TYR A 110 -17.98 -2.78 -6.14
C TYR A 110 -16.94 -1.69 -5.84
N ALA A 111 -17.34 -0.42 -5.75
CA ALA A 111 -16.46 0.66 -5.36
C ALA A 111 -16.13 0.59 -3.86
N GLU A 112 -17.12 0.27 -3.03
CA GLU A 112 -16.93 0.04 -1.59
C GLU A 112 -15.94 -1.10 -1.33
N LEU A 113 -15.99 -2.20 -2.09
CA LEU A 113 -15.06 -3.31 -1.93
C LEU A 113 -13.60 -2.89 -2.21
N ILE A 114 -13.37 -2.07 -3.23
CA ILE A 114 -12.04 -1.52 -3.54
C ILE A 114 -11.56 -0.64 -2.38
N ILE A 115 -12.44 0.20 -1.83
CA ILE A 115 -12.10 1.09 -0.71
C ILE A 115 -11.77 0.30 0.55
N ILE A 116 -12.54 -0.74 0.88
CA ILE A 116 -12.24 -1.63 2.02
C ILE A 116 -10.86 -2.27 1.86
N LEU A 117 -10.53 -2.74 0.65
CA LEU A 117 -9.22 -3.33 0.40
C LEU A 117 -8.09 -2.31 0.57
N ARG A 118 -8.29 -1.06 0.14
CA ARG A 118 -7.34 0.04 0.34
C ARG A 118 -7.18 0.38 1.82
N ASP A 119 -8.27 0.39 2.59
CA ASP A 119 -8.21 0.65 4.02
C ASP A 119 -7.45 -0.45 4.78
N ILE A 120 -7.61 -1.72 4.38
CA ILE A 120 -6.80 -2.82 4.92
C ILE A 120 -5.32 -2.59 4.66
N ILE A 121 -4.97 -2.18 3.43
CA ILE A 121 -3.59 -1.83 3.06
C ILE A 121 -3.08 -0.65 3.90
N ALA A 122 -3.87 0.42 4.02
CA ALA A 122 -3.51 1.61 4.80
C ALA A 122 -3.27 1.28 6.28
N VAL A 123 -4.05 0.38 6.88
CA VAL A 123 -3.82 -0.09 8.26
C VAL A 123 -2.50 -0.86 8.37
N ILE A 124 -2.16 -1.71 7.39
CA ILE A 124 -0.86 -2.41 7.35
C ILE A 124 0.27 -1.40 7.19
N GLU A 125 0.11 -0.40 6.33
CA GLU A 125 1.08 0.66 6.12
C GLU A 125 1.31 1.50 7.37
N LEU A 126 0.25 1.82 8.12
CA LEU A 126 0.37 2.51 9.40
C LEU A 126 1.28 1.75 10.39
N LEU A 127 1.14 0.42 10.43
CA LEU A 127 2.02 -0.44 11.23
C LEU A 127 3.45 -0.43 10.68
N LEU A 128 3.63 -0.49 9.36
CA LEU A 128 4.94 -0.46 8.72
C LEU A 128 5.68 0.86 8.97
N VAL A 129 5.00 1.99 8.79
CA VAL A 129 5.51 3.33 9.13
C VAL A 129 6.01 3.31 10.57
N TYR A 130 5.16 2.95 11.54
CA TYR A 130 5.57 2.87 12.94
C TYR A 130 6.81 2.00 13.17
N THR A 131 6.90 0.83 12.53
CA THR A 131 8.08 -0.05 12.68
C THR A 131 9.34 0.49 12.01
N MET A 132 9.20 1.15 10.85
CA MET A 132 10.31 1.68 10.07
C MET A 132 10.88 2.97 10.63
N THR A 133 10.07 3.76 11.36
CA THR A 133 10.53 4.98 12.05
C THR A 133 11.02 4.74 13.48
N LYS A 134 10.79 3.55 14.06
CA LYS A 134 11.16 3.26 15.46
C LYS A 134 12.67 3.14 15.68
N GLU A 135 13.45 2.85 14.64
CA GLU A 135 14.91 2.71 14.72
C GLU A 135 15.67 4.03 14.46
N GLU A 136 14.96 5.15 14.25
CA GLU A 136 15.52 6.51 14.36
C GLU A 136 15.42 7.03 15.80
#